data_AF-A0A158JSH4-F1
#
_entry.id   AF-A0A158JSH4-F1
#
_cell.length_a   1.000
_cell.length_b   1.000
_cell.length_c   1.000
_cell.angle_alpha   90.00
_cell.angle_beta   90.00
_cell.angle_gamma   90.00
#
_symmetry.space_group_name_H-M   'P 1'
#
loop_
_entity.id
_entity.type
_entity.pdbx_description
1 polymer ?
#
loop_
_entity_poly.entity_id
_entity_poly.type
_entity_poly.pdbx_seq_one_letter_code
_entity_poly.pdbx_strand_id
1 'polypeptide(L)'
;MYAVGNYFIEILPEPLPGEGWTGSARFSRRSDYRRHASVTKVTLPSHILMPTMAAAESAIVSWARELVEHSGEVLEVSLQLAEDTHT
;
A
#
# COMPACT_ATOMS: atom_id res chain seq x y z
N MET A 1 -4.59 -2.17 -8.95
CA MET A 1 -3.89 -0.91 -8.60
C MET A 1 -4.92 0.20 -8.54
N TYR A 2 -4.95 0.95 -7.44
CA TYR A 2 -5.91 2.02 -7.16
C TYR A 2 -5.20 3.37 -7.19
N ALA A 3 -5.84 4.41 -7.74
CA ALA A 3 -5.35 5.78 -7.64
C ALA A 3 -6.11 6.51 -6.53
N VAL A 4 -5.40 7.02 -5.53
CA VAL A 4 -5.98 7.72 -4.37
C VAL A 4 -5.16 8.97 -4.11
N GLY A 5 -5.78 10.14 -4.33
CA GLY A 5 -5.07 11.42 -4.26
C GLY A 5 -3.82 11.43 -5.15
N ASN A 6 -2.67 11.68 -4.52
CA ASN A 6 -1.35 11.74 -5.16
C ASN A 6 -0.62 10.39 -5.22
N TYR A 7 -1.28 9.28 -4.87
CA TYR A 7 -0.65 7.96 -4.77
C TYR A 7 -1.29 6.90 -5.67
N PHE A 8 -0.49 5.93 -6.05
CA PHE A 8 -0.95 4.61 -6.44
C PHE A 8 -0.82 3.62 -5.31
N ILE A 9 -1.81 2.74 -5.19
CA ILE A 9 -1.90 1.69 -4.18
C ILE A 9 -2.01 0.34 -4.89
N GLU A 10 -1.07 -0.56 -4.61
CA GLU A 10 -1.12 -1.97 -4.96
C GLU A 10 -1.44 -2.78 -3.69
N ILE A 11 -2.34 -3.74 -3.79
CA ILE A 11 -2.70 -4.61 -2.66
C ILE A 11 -1.98 -5.94 -2.86
N LEU A 12 -1.34 -6.40 -1.80
CA LEU A 12 -0.59 -7.64 -1.75
C LEU A 12 -1.28 -8.55 -0.75
N PRO A 13 -2.36 -9.25 -1.14
CA PRO A 13 -3.03 -10.18 -0.26
C PRO A 13 -2.16 -11.42 -0.03
N GLU A 14 -2.18 -11.93 1.19
CA GLU A 14 -1.37 -13.05 1.63
C GLU A 14 -2.26 -14.04 2.41
N PRO A 15 -2.24 -15.34 2.08
CA PRO A 15 -2.98 -16.33 2.85
C PRO A 15 -2.30 -16.55 4.21
N LEU A 16 -3.10 -16.65 5.27
CA LEU A 16 -2.67 -17.06 6.60
C LEU A 16 -3.24 -18.46 6.88
N PRO A 17 -2.41 -19.52 6.81
CA PRO A 17 -2.90 -20.91 6.89
C PRO A 17 -3.73 -21.17 8.15
N GLY A 18 -4.98 -21.60 7.96
CA GLY A 18 -5.91 -21.91 9.06
C GLY A 18 -6.67 -20.71 9.63
N GLU A 19 -6.34 -19.47 9.24
CA GLU A 19 -6.94 -18.25 9.80
C GLU A 19 -7.68 -17.40 8.76
N GLY A 20 -7.22 -17.38 7.50
CA GLY A 20 -7.87 -16.65 6.43
C GLY A 20 -6.87 -15.95 5.51
N TRP A 21 -7.13 -14.68 5.23
CA TRP A 21 -6.35 -13.83 4.35
C TRP A 21 -6.02 -12.51 5.03
N THR A 22 -4.79 -12.07 4.88
CA THR A 22 -4.28 -10.77 5.30
C THR A 22 -3.60 -10.08 4.12
N GLY A 23 -2.83 -9.02 4.36
CA GLY A 23 -1.99 -8.45 3.34
C GLY A 23 -1.44 -7.07 3.67
N SER A 24 -0.67 -6.56 2.72
CA SER A 24 -0.04 -5.25 2.77
C SER A 24 -0.55 -4.35 1.64
N ALA A 25 -0.44 -3.04 1.83
CA ALA A 25 -0.56 -2.08 0.75
C ALA A 25 0.81 -1.54 0.37
N ARG A 26 1.08 -1.48 -0.93
CA ARG A 26 2.29 -0.90 -1.50
C ARG A 26 1.93 0.42 -2.16
N PHE A 27 2.63 1.47 -1.76
CA PHE A 27 2.37 2.85 -2.15
C PHE A 27 3.47 3.36 -3.05
N SER A 28 3.11 4.16 -4.04
CA SER A 28 4.05 4.94 -4.86
C SER A 28 3.42 6.28 -5.24
N ARG A 29 4.23 7.28 -5.56
CA ARG A 29 3.72 8.58 -6.01
C ARG A 29 3.11 8.45 -7.40
N ARG A 30 2.00 9.15 -7.61
CA ARG A 30 1.32 9.20 -8.92
C ARG A 30 2.13 9.99 -9.95
N SER A 31 2.91 10.98 -9.52
CA SER A 31 3.84 11.73 -10.38
C SER A 31 4.82 10.81 -11.13
N ASP A 32 5.11 9.66 -10.53
CA ASP A 32 6.14 8.75 -10.98
C ASP A 32 5.61 7.63 -11.89
N TYR A 33 4.33 7.73 -12.31
CA TYR A 33 3.64 6.74 -13.15
C TYR A 33 4.44 6.29 -14.38
N ARG A 34 5.12 7.22 -15.06
CA ARG A 34 5.89 6.92 -16.29
C ARG A 34 7.07 5.97 -16.03
N ARG A 35 7.48 5.81 -14.78
CA ARG A 35 8.57 4.94 -14.32
C ARG A 35 8.08 3.95 -13.27
N HIS A 36 6.80 3.60 -13.27
CA HIS A 36 6.15 2.82 -12.21
C HIS A 36 6.88 1.51 -11.82
N ALA A 37 7.62 0.89 -12.73
CA ALA A 37 8.40 -0.32 -12.46
C ALA A 37 9.72 -0.05 -11.69
N SER A 38 10.26 1.16 -11.75
CA SER A 38 11.58 1.54 -11.23
C SER A 38 11.53 2.66 -10.20
N VAL A 39 10.35 2.97 -9.67
CA VAL A 39 10.15 4.04 -8.69
C VAL A 39 10.09 3.48 -7.30
N THR A 40 10.49 4.28 -6.32
CA THR A 40 10.46 3.87 -4.94
C THR A 40 9.04 3.57 -4.51
N LYS A 41 8.89 2.45 -3.79
CA LYS A 41 7.63 2.02 -3.23
C LYS A 41 7.83 1.67 -1.77
N VAL A 42 6.89 2.07 -0.93
CA VAL A 42 6.84 1.66 0.47
C VAL A 42 5.74 0.65 0.63
N THR A 43 6.03 -0.47 1.30
CA THR A 43 5.04 -1.50 1.62
C THR A 43 4.72 -1.40 3.10
N LEU A 44 3.44 -1.22 3.44
CA LEU A 44 2.96 -1.15 4.81
C LEU A 44 1.99 -2.31 5.07
N PRO A 45 2.19 -3.09 6.14
CA PRO A 45 1.25 -4.15 6.53
C PRO A 45 -0.05 -3.54 7.04
N SER A 46 -1.19 -4.09 6.60
CA SER A 46 -2.51 -3.63 7.08
C SER A 46 -2.91 -4.23 8.41
N HIS A 47 -2.37 -5.42 8.73
CA HIS A 47 -2.78 -6.26 9.86
C HIS A 47 -4.27 -6.64 9.88
N ILE A 48 -4.97 -6.52 8.76
CA ILE A 48 -6.37 -6.90 8.62
C ILE A 48 -6.49 -8.40 8.31
N LEU A 49 -7.26 -9.14 9.11
CA LEU A 49 -7.58 -10.54 8.85
C LEU A 49 -9.03 -10.67 8.36
N MET A 50 -9.21 -11.33 7.21
CA MET A 50 -10.51 -11.58 6.58
C MET A 50 -10.63 -13.03 6.11
N PRO A 51 -11.85 -13.59 6.03
CA PRO A 51 -12.04 -15.00 5.69
C PRO A 51 -11.69 -15.33 4.23
N THR A 52 -11.73 -14.34 3.33
CA THR A 52 -11.47 -14.54 1.89
C THR A 52 -10.51 -13.49 1.36
N MET A 53 -9.79 -13.84 0.29
CA MET A 53 -8.88 -12.94 -0.41
C MET A 53 -9.59 -11.65 -0.83
N ALA A 54 -10.78 -11.75 -1.43
CA ALA A 54 -11.53 -10.58 -1.89
C ALA A 54 -11.99 -9.67 -0.74
N ALA A 55 -12.37 -10.25 0.41
CA ALA A 55 -12.70 -9.46 1.60
C ALA A 55 -11.46 -8.77 2.19
N ALA A 56 -10.32 -9.47 2.25
CA ALA A 56 -9.05 -8.89 2.66
C ALA A 56 -8.67 -7.74 1.72
N GLU A 57 -8.68 -7.95 0.41
CA GLU A 57 -8.38 -6.91 -0.58
C GLU A 57 -9.28 -5.68 -0.39
N SER A 58 -10.60 -5.85 -0.33
CA SER A 58 -11.52 -4.74 -0.16
C SER A 58 -11.27 -3.97 1.15
N ALA A 59 -10.97 -4.68 2.25
CA ALA A 59 -10.71 -4.05 3.54
C ALA A 59 -9.37 -3.30 3.54
N ILE A 60 -8.32 -3.89 2.96
CA ILE A 60 -7.00 -3.25 2.82
C ILE A 60 -7.10 -2.00 1.93
N VAL A 61 -7.92 -2.02 0.88
CA VAL A 61 -8.15 -0.84 0.04
C VAL A 61 -8.78 0.30 0.83
N SER A 62 -9.81 0.00 1.64
CA SER A 62 -10.46 1.01 2.47
C SER A 62 -9.50 1.59 3.50
N TRP A 63 -8.77 0.75 4.22
CA TRP A 63 -7.73 1.17 5.16
C TRP A 63 -6.64 2.03 4.48
N ALA A 64 -6.16 1.62 3.32
CA ALA A 64 -5.12 2.34 2.60
C ALA A 64 -5.62 3.73 2.10
N ARG A 65 -6.91 3.86 1.80
CA ARG A 65 -7.53 5.16 1.49
C ARG A 65 -7.56 6.08 2.71
N GLU A 66 -7.99 5.57 3.85
CA GLU A 66 -8.00 6.31 5.11
C GLU A 66 -6.59 6.75 5.52
N LEU A 67 -5.59 5.87 5.32
CA LEU A 67 -4.19 6.21 5.57
C LEU A 67 -3.72 7.37 4.69
N VAL A 68 -4.04 7.36 3.39
CA VAL A 68 -3.69 8.46 2.48
C VAL A 68 -4.38 9.76 2.89
N GLU A 69 -5.65 9.69 3.29
CA GLU A 69 -6.44 10.85 3.69
C GLU A 69 -5.95 11.49 4.99
N HIS A 70 -5.60 10.69 5.99
CA HIS A 70 -5.25 11.18 7.33
C HIS A 70 -3.75 11.25 7.60
N SER A 71 -2.92 10.57 6.81
CA SER A 71 -1.49 10.39 7.08
C SER A 71 -0.62 10.49 5.84
N GLY A 72 -1.07 11.22 4.80
CA GLY A 72 -0.33 11.43 3.57
C GLY A 72 1.09 11.99 3.78
N GLU A 73 1.30 12.87 4.76
CA GLU A 73 2.64 13.42 5.07
C GLU A 73 3.59 12.32 5.60
N VAL A 74 3.11 11.44 6.47
CA VAL A 74 3.89 10.29 6.96
C VAL A 74 4.26 9.38 5.80
N LEU A 75 3.35 9.18 4.85
CA LEU A 75 3.60 8.39 3.65
C LEU A 75 4.68 9.03 2.76
N GLU A 76 4.65 10.35 2.56
CA GLU A 76 5.70 11.07 1.82
C GLU A 76 7.07 10.94 2.47
N VAL A 77 7.15 11.16 3.78
CA VAL A 77 8.41 11.02 4.52
C VAL A 77 8.94 9.59 4.40
N SER A 78 8.06 8.58 4.49
CA SER A 78 8.44 7.18 4.33
C SER A 78 9.00 6.90 2.93
N LEU A 79 8.38 7.46 1.88
CA LEU A 79 8.83 7.34 0.50
C LEU A 79 10.20 8.01 0.30
N GLN A 80 10.40 9.20 0.87
CA GLN A 80 11.67 9.91 0.81
C GLN A 80 12.80 9.15 1.51
N LEU A 81 12.55 8.64 2.72
CA LEU A 81 13.54 7.84 3.46
C LEU A 81 13.91 6.56 2.71
N ALA A 82 12.94 5.94 2.05
CA ALA A 82 13.20 4.78 1.20
C ALA A 82 14.05 5.14 -0.02
N GLU A 83 13.89 6.32 -0.62
CA GLU A 83 14.76 6.81 -1.70
C GLU A 83 16.20 7.02 -1.22
N ASP A 84 16.38 7.68 -0.08
CA ASP A 84 17.69 8.04 0.46
C ASP A 84 18.51 6.80 0.89
N THR A 85 17.85 5.70 1.23
CA THR A 85 18.52 4.43 1.61
C THR A 85 19.06 3.66 0.39
N HIS A 86 18.62 3.99 -0.82
CA HIS A 86 19.01 3.31 -2.07
C HIS A 86 20.00 4.10 -2.94
N THR A 87 20.45 5.27 -2.46
CA THR A 87 21.56 6.07 -3.04
C THR A 87 22.87 5.83 -2.32
#